data_AF-A0A963ILG5-F1
#
_entry.id   AF-A0A963ILG5-F1
#
_cell.length_a   1.000
_cell.length_b   1.000
_cell.length_c   1.000
_cell.angle_alpha   90.00
_cell.angle_beta   90.00
_cell.angle_gamma   90.00
#
_symmetry.space_group_name_H-M   'P 1'
#
loop_
_entity.id
_entity.type
_entity.pdbx_description
1 polymer ?
#
loop_
_entity_poly.entity_id
_entity_poly.type
_entity_poly.pdbx_seq_one_letter_code
_entity_poly.pdbx_strand_id
1 'polypeptide(L)' 'MCRALAALIAAGPALSVSAETKWDMPTPYPASNFHTENIQKFATDVDVATGGRLKITVHANGALFKAN' A
#
# COMPACT_ATOMS: atom_id res chain seq x y z
N MET A 1 -43.07 1.51 -41.88
CA MET A 1 -41.65 1.13 -42.00
C MET A 1 -40.81 2.12 -41.19
N CYS A 2 -40.67 1.94 -39.88
CA CYS A 2 -39.79 2.75 -39.04
C CYS A 2 -39.69 2.11 -37.65
N ARG A 3 -38.44 1.96 -37.17
CA ARG A 3 -37.95 1.87 -35.77
C ARG A 3 -36.88 0.77 -35.69
N ALA A 4 -35.63 1.12 -35.90
CA ALA A 4 -34.70 1.79 -34.98
C ALA A 4 -33.79 0.74 -34.32
N LEU A 5 -32.52 0.84 -34.66
CA LEU A 5 -31.39 0.06 -34.17
C LEU A 5 -31.23 0.34 -32.67
N ALA A 6 -31.49 -0.65 -31.81
CA ALA A 6 -31.24 -0.53 -30.38
C ALA A 6 -29.76 -0.81 -30.10
N ALA A 7 -28.95 0.24 -29.99
CA ALA A 7 -27.59 0.16 -29.49
C ALA A 7 -27.63 -0.02 -27.96
N LEU A 8 -27.23 -1.19 -27.48
CA LEU A 8 -27.12 -1.49 -26.05
C LEU A 8 -25.82 -0.86 -25.53
N ILE A 9 -25.92 0.34 -24.93
CA ILE A 9 -24.82 0.95 -24.18
C ILE A 9 -24.73 0.21 -22.83
N ALA A 10 -23.85 -0.78 -22.76
CA ALA A 10 -23.49 -1.44 -21.50
C ALA A 10 -22.52 -0.54 -20.70
N ALA A 11 -23.04 0.55 -20.12
CA ALA A 11 -22.33 1.33 -19.11
C ALA A 11 -22.52 0.65 -17.74
N GLY A 12 -21.79 -0.44 -17.50
CA GLY A 12 -21.68 -1.03 -16.16
C GLY A 12 -20.88 -0.08 -15.24
N PRO A 13 -21.19 -0.02 -13.93
CA PRO A 13 -20.42 0.80 -13.01
C PRO A 13 -18.96 0.35 -13.01
N ALA A 14 -18.05 1.26 -13.36
CA ALA A 14 -16.63 1.06 -13.20
C ALA A 14 -16.33 0.99 -11.70
N LEU A 15 -16.34 -0.22 -11.13
CA LEU A 15 -15.84 -0.44 -9.78
C LEU A 15 -14.34 -0.11 -9.80
N SER A 16 -13.97 1.04 -9.27
CA SER A 16 -12.58 1.37 -8.98
C SER A 16 -12.09 0.43 -7.88
N VAL A 17 -11.53 -0.72 -8.26
CA VAL A 17 -10.74 -1.55 -7.36
C VAL A 17 -9.51 -0.73 -6.94
N SER A 18 -9.54 -0.18 -5.73
CA SER A 18 -8.35 0.36 -5.06
C SER A 18 -7.73 -0.77 -4.26
N ALA A 19 -6.72 -1.45 -4.81
CA ALA A 19 -5.94 -2.40 -4.04
C ALA A 19 -5.11 -1.66 -2.98
N GLU A 20 -4.97 -2.26 -1.79
CA GLU A 20 -4.04 -1.77 -0.78
C GLU A 20 -2.60 -1.85 -1.33
N THR A 21 -1.87 -0.75 -1.27
CA THR A 21 -0.46 -0.71 -1.64
C THR A 21 0.37 -1.16 -0.44
N LYS A 22 1.27 -2.14 -0.65
CA LYS A 22 2.14 -2.69 0.39
C LYS A 22 3.59 -2.45 0.06
N TRP A 23 4.31 -1.85 0.99
CA TRP A 23 5.75 -1.62 0.87
C TRP A 23 6.50 -2.37 1.97
N ASP A 24 7.64 -2.95 1.62
CA ASP A 24 8.56 -3.60 2.55
C ASP A 24 9.77 -2.69 2.77
N MET A 25 10.03 -2.35 4.03
CA MET A 25 11.09 -1.41 4.42
C MET A 25 12.14 -2.13 5.27
N PRO A 26 13.31 -2.48 4.68
CA PRO A 26 14.40 -3.09 5.43
C PRO A 26 15.14 -2.06 6.30
N THR A 27 15.50 -2.45 7.52
CA THR A 27 16.43 -1.70 8.37
C THR A 27 17.56 -2.61 8.85
N PRO A 28 18.83 -2.14 8.84
CA PRO A 28 19.96 -2.98 9.25
C PRO A 28 20.09 -3.11 10.77
N TYR A 29 19.40 -2.25 11.52
CA TYR A 29 19.53 -2.15 12.98
C TYR A 29 18.48 -2.99 13.71
N PRO A 30 18.74 -3.35 14.98
CA PRO A 30 17.73 -3.98 15.83
C PRO A 30 16.47 -3.14 16.00
N ALA A 31 15.38 -3.79 16.42
CA ALA A 31 14.08 -3.13 16.62
C ALA A 31 14.13 -2.02 17.69
N SER A 32 14.97 -2.19 18.72
CA SER A 32 15.17 -1.22 19.81
C SER A 32 16.20 -0.12 19.48
N ASN A 33 16.68 -0.05 18.23
CA ASN A 33 17.53 1.05 17.79
C ASN A 33 16.65 2.24 17.43
N PHE A 34 17.05 3.45 17.85
CA PHE A 34 16.26 4.68 17.62
C PHE A 34 15.92 4.91 16.14
N HIS A 35 16.77 4.49 15.20
CA HIS A 35 16.44 4.56 13.77
C HIS A 35 15.25 3.66 13.45
N THR A 36 15.27 2.42 13.88
CA THR A 36 14.20 1.44 13.61
C THR A 36 12.91 1.82 14.34
N GLU A 37 12.99 2.39 15.54
CA GLU A 37 11.83 2.92 16.27
C GLU A 37 11.20 4.11 15.52
N ASN A 38 12.00 5.08 15.07
CA ASN A 38 11.52 6.21 14.27
C ASN A 38 10.88 5.75 12.95
N ILE A 39 11.46 4.73 12.33
CA ILE A 39 10.96 4.14 11.08
C ILE A 39 9.63 3.40 11.30
N GLN A 40 9.46 2.68 12.42
CA GLN A 40 8.17 2.09 12.80
C GLN A 40 7.11 3.15 13.07
N LYS A 41 7.49 4.26 13.73
CA LYS A 41 6.59 5.39 13.92
C LYS A 41 6.17 5.99 12.58
N PHE A 42 7.11 6.22 11.66
CA PHE A 42 6.81 6.69 10.31
C PHE A 42 5.83 5.76 9.58
N ALA A 43 6.05 4.44 9.62
CA ALA A 43 5.14 3.47 9.02
C ALA A 43 3.71 3.56 9.60
N THR A 44 3.61 3.76 10.92
CA THR A 44 2.33 3.97 11.61
C THR A 44 1.66 5.28 11.19
N ASP A 45 2.41 6.37 11.13
CA ASP A 45 1.90 7.69 10.72
C ASP A 45 1.37 7.63 9.27
N VAL A 46 2.05 6.90 8.37
CA VAL A 46 1.61 6.68 6.98
C VAL A 46 0.33 5.85 6.91
N ASP A 47 0.23 4.79 7.71
CA ASP A 47 -0.99 3.98 7.77
C ASP A 47 -2.20 4.86 8.13
N VAL A 48 -2.07 5.65 9.19
CA VAL A 48 -3.11 6.59 9.65
C VAL A 48 -3.42 7.63 8.57
N ALA A 49 -2.40 8.28 8.01
CA ALA A 49 -2.57 9.34 7.00
C ALA A 49 -3.23 8.83 5.72
N THR A 50 -3.03 7.56 5.36
CA THR A 50 -3.62 6.95 4.17
C THR A 50 -4.91 6.19 4.45
N GLY A 51 -5.36 6.12 5.71
CA GLY A 51 -6.50 5.30 6.10
C GLY A 51 -6.30 3.83 5.70
N GLY A 52 -5.08 3.31 5.84
CA GLY A 52 -4.73 1.95 5.47
C GLY A 52 -4.53 1.67 3.99
N ARG A 53 -4.66 2.66 3.10
CA ARG A 53 -4.42 2.45 1.66
C ARG A 53 -2.95 2.17 1.33
N LEU A 54 -2.03 2.65 2.15
CA LEU A 54 -0.61 2.28 2.12
C LEU A 54 -0.23 1.63 3.44
N LYS A 55 0.18 0.36 3.38
CA LYS A 55 0.77 -0.36 4.50
C LYS A 55 2.26 -0.52 4.29
N ILE A 56 3.04 -0.20 5.31
CA ILE A 56 4.49 -0.37 5.29
C ILE A 56 4.88 -1.37 6.36
N THR A 57 5.53 -2.46 5.96
CA THR A 57 6.08 -3.48 6.87
C THR A 57 7.55 -3.19 7.11
N VAL A 58 7.92 -2.98 8.37
CA VAL A 58 9.33 -2.72 8.75
C VAL A 58 10.02 -4.02 9.10
N HIS A 59 11.11 -4.31 8.40
CA HIS A 59 11.91 -5.53 8.58
C HIS A 59 13.24 -5.19 9.23
N ALA A 60 13.31 -5.35 10.56
CA ALA A 60 14.49 -5.03 11.37
C ALA A 60 15.59 -6.10 11.28
N ASN A 61 16.73 -5.83 11.93
CA ASN A 61 17.87 -6.74 12.07
C ASN A 61 18.49 -7.22 10.74
N GLY A 62 18.33 -6.46 9.66
CA GLY A 62 18.78 -6.89 8.34
C GLY A 62 18.08 -8.17 7.85
N ALA A 63 16.81 -8.38 8.24
CA ALA A 63 16.08 -9.62 7.92
C ALA A 63 15.92 -9.87 6.41
N LEU A 64 15.81 -8.80 5.59
CA LEU A 64 15.71 -8.92 4.14
C LEU A 64 17.06 -8.85 3.42
N PHE A 65 17.98 -8.03 3.93
CA PHE A 65 19.27 -7.78 3.30
C PHE A 65 20.36 -7.65 4.36
N LYS A 66 21.53 -8.23 4.09
CA LYS A 66 22.70 -8.12 4.95
C LYS A 66 23.23 -6.68 4.95
N ALA A 67 23.56 -6.15 6.13
CA ALA A 67 24.27 -4.88 6.24
C ALA A 67 25.70 -5.03 5.70
N ASN A 68 26.10 -4.09 4.83
CA ASN A 68 27.40 -4.08 4.15
C ASN A 68 28.55 -3.70 5.09
#